data_AF-A0ABD0NTG9-F1
#
_entry.id   AF-A0ABD0NTG9-F1
#
_cell.length_a   1.000
_cell.length_b   1.000
_cell.length_c   1.000
_cell.angle_alpha   90.00
_cell.angle_beta   90.00
_cell.angle_gamma   90.00
#
_symmetry.space_group_name_H-M   'P 1'
#
loop_
_entity.id
_entity.type
_entity.pdbx_description
1 polymer ?
#
loop_
_entity_poly.entity_id
_entity_poly.type
_entity_poly.pdbx_seq_one_letter_code
_entity_poly.pdbx_strand_id
1 'polypeptide(L)' 'KVVHDDGSGRSTGSLFERTIQEQREGESFTVEVSYMEIYNEKVRDLLDPKG' A
#
# COMPACT_ATOMS: atom_id res chain seq x y z
N LYS A 1 -21.32 -6.78 4.42
CA LYS A 1 -19.98 -7.24 4.87
C LYS A 1 -19.55 -8.37 3.98
N VAL A 2 -18.74 -8.07 2.97
CA VAL A 2 -18.03 -9.09 2.20
C VAL A 2 -16.73 -8.45 1.75
N VAL A 3 -15.64 -8.77 2.44
CA VAL A 3 -14.29 -8.64 1.88
C VAL A 3 -13.91 -10.08 1.55
N HIS A 4 -14.08 -10.48 0.30
CA HIS A 4 -13.45 -11.69 -0.19
C HIS A 4 -12.05 -11.30 -0.64
N ASP A 5 -11.08 -11.66 0.19
CA ASP A 5 -9.66 -11.71 -0.18
C ASP A 5 -9.31 -13.18 -0.38
N ASP A 6 -9.19 -13.61 -1.64
CA ASP A 6 -8.83 -14.99 -2.01
C ASP A 6 -7.53 -15.08 -2.83
N GLY A 7 -6.65 -14.07 -2.74
CA GLY A 7 -5.44 -14.02 -3.57
C GLY A 7 -4.23 -13.34 -2.92
N SER A 8 -3.73 -13.92 -1.81
CA SER A 8 -2.38 -13.75 -1.22
C SER A 8 -1.77 -12.34 -1.08
N GLY A 9 -2.55 -11.26 -1.13
CA GLY A 9 -2.06 -9.89 -0.97
C GLY A 9 -2.77 -9.21 0.19
N ARG A 10 -2.09 -9.00 1.32
CA ARG A 10 -2.65 -8.16 2.40
C ARG A 10 -2.98 -6.79 1.83
N SER A 11 -4.26 -6.45 1.80
CA SER A 11 -4.72 -5.17 1.27
C SER A 11 -4.17 -4.01 2.10
N THR A 12 -3.90 -2.89 1.46
CA THR A 12 -3.40 -1.68 2.13
C THR A 12 -4.35 -1.20 3.23
N GLY A 13 -5.66 -1.44 3.08
CA GLY A 13 -6.66 -1.14 4.11
C GLY A 13 -6.38 -1.84 5.44
N SER A 14 -6.05 -3.14 5.40
CA SER A 14 -5.70 -3.90 6.60
C SER A 14 -4.41 -3.42 7.30
N LEU A 15 -3.45 -2.86 6.53
CA LEU A 15 -2.23 -2.28 7.09
C LEU A 15 -2.54 -0.98 7.85
N PHE A 16 -3.39 -0.12 7.29
CA PHE A 16 -3.82 1.11 7.95
C PHE A 16 -4.66 0.86 9.21
N GLU A 17 -5.55 -0.12 9.18
CA GLU A 17 -6.32 -0.49 10.38
C GLU A 17 -5.38 -0.92 11.52
N ARG A 18 -4.32 -1.64 11.19
CA ARG A 18 -3.33 -2.09 12.17
C ARG A 18 -2.49 -0.96 12.74
N THR A 19 -2.05 0.01 11.93
CA THR A 19 -1.26 1.14 12.44
C THR A 19 -2.06 1.97 13.44
N ILE A 20 -3.36 2.13 13.22
CA ILE A 20 -4.26 2.83 14.16
C ILE A 20 -4.45 2.02 15.45
N GLN A 21 -4.68 0.71 15.33
CA GLN A 21 -4.89 -0.15 16.50
C GLN A 21 -3.64 -0.29 17.39
N GLU A 22 -2.45 -0.28 16.80
CA GLU A 22 -1.19 -0.49 17.51
C GLU A 22 -0.49 0.82 17.92
N GLN A 23 -1.02 2.00 17.56
CA GLN A 23 -0.41 3.28 17.88
C GLN A 23 -0.35 3.54 19.40
N ARG A 24 0.87 3.70 19.92
CA ARG A 24 1.11 4.10 21.31
C ARG A 24 1.39 5.59 21.45
N GLU A 25 1.31 6.06 22.68
CA GLU A 25 1.58 7.46 23.00
C GLU A 25 3.03 7.83 22.65
N GLY A 26 3.20 8.82 21.78
CA GLY A 26 4.51 9.26 21.27
C GLY A 26 5.03 8.53 20.03
N GLU A 27 4.32 7.51 19.53
CA GLU A 27 4.68 6.80 18.28
C GLU A 27 3.93 7.40 17.07
N SER A 28 4.63 7.44 15.93
CA SER A 28 4.08 7.84 14.63
C SER A 28 4.53 6.88 13.54
N PHE A 29 3.66 6.68 12.55
CA PHE A 29 3.91 5.83 11.40
C PHE A 29 3.85 6.66 10.13
N THR A 30 4.81 6.44 9.23
CA THR A 30 4.80 6.99 7.87
C THR A 30 4.55 5.85 6.90
N VAL A 31 3.56 6.00 6.03
CA VAL A 31 3.24 5.04 4.98
C VAL A 31 3.55 5.68 3.63
N GLU A 32 4.43 5.03 2.87
CA GLU A 32 4.78 5.43 1.51
C GLU A 32 4.15 4.44 0.51
N VAL A 33 3.68 4.95 -0.62
CA VAL A 33 3.04 4.16 -1.67
C VAL A 33 3.79 4.38 -2.98
N SER A 34 4.15 3.29 -3.64
CA SER A 34 4.65 3.29 -5.01
C SER A 34 3.73 2.43 -5.88
N TYR A 35 3.55 2.84 -7.13
CA TYR A 35 2.83 2.04 -8.11
C TYR A 35 3.60 2.05 -9.42
N MET A 36 4.02 0.87 -9.86
CA MET A 36 4.92 0.71 -10.99
C MET A 36 4.32 -0.27 -12.01
N GLU A 37 4.55 0.02 -13.28
CA GLU A 37 4.33 -0.92 -14.38
C GLU A 37 5.68 -1.48 -14.83
N ILE A 38 5.72 -2.79 -15.10
CA ILE A 38 6.86 -3.44 -15.74
C ILE A 38 6.36 -4.08 -17.03
N TYR A 39 6.75 -3.51 -18.16
CA TYR A 39 6.38 -4.00 -19.47
C TYR A 39 7.59 -3.97 -20.42
N ASN A 40 7.84 -5.10 -21.10
CA ASN A 40 8.96 -5.24 -22.04
C ASN A 40 10.30 -4.76 -21.43
N GLU A 41 10.60 -5.22 -20.22
CA GLU A 41 11.80 -4.86 -19.44
C GLU A 41 11.94 -3.37 -19.12
N LYS A 42 10.91 -2.55 -19.37
CA LYS A 42 10.85 -1.15 -18.96
C LYS A 42 10.04 -1.01 -17.68
N VAL A 43 10.57 -0.23 -16.75
CA VAL A 43 9.88 0.14 -15.50
C VAL A 43 9.34 1.55 -15.67
N ARG A 44 8.06 1.74 -15.37
CA ARG A 44 7.39 3.04 -15.37
C ARG A 44 6.77 3.30 -14.01
N ASP A 45 7.10 4.43 -13.41
CA ASP A 45 6.38 4.93 -12.24
C ASP A 45 5.02 5.48 -12.71
N LEU A 46 3.93 4.89 -12.20
CA LEU A 46 2.57 5.29 -12.52
C LEU A 46 2.06 6.43 -11.62
N LEU A 47 2.79 6.75 -10.55
CA LEU A 47 2.49 7.86 -9.64
C LEU A 47 3.27 9.12 -10.00
N ASP A 48 4.27 9.06 -10.88
CA ASP A 48 4.95 10.26 -11.40
C ASP A 48 4.03 11.02 -12.38
N PRO A 49 3.53 12.22 -12.02
CA PRO A 49 2.66 13.00 -12.90
C PRO A 49 3.38 13.55 -14.14
N LYS A 50 4.71 13.44 -14.21
CA LYS A 50 5.54 13.93 -15.34
C LYS A 50 5.92 12.82 -16.33
N GLY A 51 5.39 11.62 -16.16
CA GLY A 51 5.78 10.44 -16.94
C GLY A 51 5.46 10.46 -18.42
#